data_AF-A0A7C7Y093-F1
#
_entry.id   AF-A0A7C7Y093-F1
#
_cell.length_a   1.000
_cell.length_b   1.000
_cell.length_c   1.000
_cell.angle_alpha   90.00
_cell.angle_beta   90.00
_cell.angle_gamma   90.00
#
_symmetry.space_group_name_H-M   'P 1'
#
loop_
_entity.id
_entity.type
_entity.pdbx_description
1 polymer ?
#
loop_
_entity_poly.entity_id
_entity_poly.type
_entity_poly.pdbx_seq_one_letter_code
_entity_poly.pdbx_strand_id
1 'polypeptide(L)'
;MLFEISPILLLGFGLGLVHALDADHIMAVSVLCNRRAGVPETILYSSSWALGHGSVLFASSLLLTALGWSIPESVQLLAEAGVGVLLILMGVFCILRFRKESISLHQHRHGNIVHTHWQNAKHNSYESHRSIFVGMLHGLAGSAPILALIPVTGKGDFRPALVYLLVFMLGVLLSMLGFGVSFGYIQNKLLGRDQRLFEWSRHFISVASITVGGLWLTRLL
;
A
#
# COMPACT_ATOMS: atom_id res chain seq x y z
N MET A 1 7.58 22.49 27.13
CA MET A 1 8.15 21.92 25.89
C MET A 1 7.42 20.66 25.42
N LEU A 2 7.34 19.56 26.19
CA LEU A 2 6.61 18.34 25.77
C LEU A 2 5.09 18.55 25.52
N PHE A 3 4.42 19.36 26.36
CA PHE A 3 2.99 19.66 26.20
C PHE A 3 2.65 20.50 24.96
N GLU A 4 3.60 21.28 24.42
CA GLU A 4 3.39 22.12 23.22
C GLU A 4 3.56 21.35 21.91
N ILE A 5 4.31 20.24 21.94
CA ILE A 5 4.60 19.41 20.75
C ILE A 5 3.57 18.27 20.61
N SER A 6 2.83 17.95 21.68
CA SER A 6 1.79 16.90 21.64
C SER A 6 0.73 17.10 20.53
N PRO A 7 0.16 18.31 20.32
CA PRO A 7 -0.84 18.51 19.26
C PRO A 7 -0.28 18.29 17.85
N ILE A 8 0.98 18.68 17.60
CA ILE A 8 1.59 18.53 16.28
C ILE A 8 1.93 17.07 15.97
N LEU A 9 2.31 16.29 17.00
CA LEU A 9 2.53 14.85 16.86
C LEU A 9 1.20 14.11 16.65
N LEU A 10 0.15 14.48 17.38
CA LEU A 10 -1.18 13.90 17.18
C LEU A 10 -1.71 14.22 15.76
N LEU A 11 -1.49 15.44 15.28
CA LEU A 11 -1.81 15.82 13.90
C LEU A 11 -1.00 14.97 12.90
N GLY A 12 0.31 14.82 13.10
CA GLY A 12 1.15 13.97 12.24
C GLY A 12 0.69 12.52 12.22
N PHE A 13 0.34 11.97 13.38
CA PHE A 13 -0.24 10.64 13.48
C PHE A 13 -1.56 10.50 12.72
N GLY A 14 -2.50 11.44 12.94
CA GLY A 14 -3.81 11.45 12.30
C GLY A 14 -3.71 11.61 10.78
N LEU A 15 -2.82 12.47 10.30
CA LEU A 15 -2.55 12.64 8.88
C LEU A 15 -1.92 11.37 8.28
N GLY A 16 -1.01 10.70 9.00
CA GLY A 16 -0.46 9.41 8.57
C GLY A 16 -1.53 8.33 8.43
N LEU A 17 -2.49 8.28 9.37
CA LEU A 17 -3.62 7.36 9.31
C LEU A 17 -4.48 7.59 8.06
N VAL A 18 -4.85 8.85 7.80
CA VAL A 18 -5.72 9.22 6.68
C VAL A 18 -5.01 9.07 5.34
N HIS A 19 -3.74 9.48 5.25
CA HIS A 19 -2.94 9.36 4.02
C HIS A 19 -2.80 7.92 3.53
N ALA A 20 -2.60 6.97 4.45
CA ALA A 20 -2.56 5.56 4.08
C ALA A 20 -3.88 5.03 3.47
N LEU A 21 -4.98 5.74 3.69
CA LEU A 21 -6.32 5.41 3.16
C LEU A 21 -6.62 6.14 1.84
N ASP A 22 -5.65 6.82 1.24
CA ASP A 22 -5.78 7.36 -0.10
C ASP A 22 -6.09 6.22 -1.10
N ALA A 23 -6.86 6.55 -2.14
CA ALA A 23 -7.43 5.53 -3.02
C ALA A 23 -6.37 4.72 -3.77
N ASP A 24 -5.25 5.33 -4.14
CA ASP A 24 -4.11 4.67 -4.75
C ASP A 24 -3.46 3.63 -3.81
N HIS A 25 -3.24 4.00 -2.54
CA HIS A 25 -2.71 3.11 -1.50
C HIS A 25 -3.62 1.91 -1.24
N ILE A 26 -4.92 2.17 -1.01
CA ILE A 26 -5.91 1.12 -0.79
C ILE A 26 -5.97 0.19 -2.00
N MET A 27 -5.97 0.72 -3.23
CA MET A 27 -6.01 -0.11 -4.43
C MET A 27 -4.72 -0.92 -4.62
N ALA A 28 -3.56 -0.33 -4.41
CA ALA A 28 -2.28 -1.02 -4.55
C ALA A 28 -2.18 -2.21 -3.59
N VAL A 29 -2.48 -2.00 -2.30
CA VAL A 29 -2.43 -3.06 -1.30
C VAL A 29 -3.55 -4.07 -1.52
N SER A 30 -4.76 -3.63 -1.91
CA SER A 30 -5.84 -4.54 -2.30
C SER A 30 -5.38 -5.49 -3.41
N VAL A 31 -4.74 -4.99 -4.48
CA VAL A 31 -4.26 -5.79 -5.60
C VAL A 31 -3.10 -6.72 -5.21
N LEU A 32 -2.18 -6.27 -4.36
CA LEU A 32 -1.11 -7.11 -3.81
C LEU A 32 -1.69 -8.29 -3.00
N CYS A 33 -2.69 -7.99 -2.18
CA CYS A 33 -3.39 -8.93 -1.34
C CYS A 33 -4.49 -9.73 -2.07
N ASN A 34 -4.81 -9.40 -3.33
CA ASN A 34 -5.89 -9.99 -4.14
C ASN A 34 -5.61 -11.44 -4.62
N ARG A 35 -4.70 -12.11 -3.92
CA ARG A 35 -4.35 -13.51 -4.07
C ARG A 35 -5.15 -14.30 -3.03
N ARG A 36 -5.17 -15.63 -3.11
CA ARG A 36 -5.70 -16.50 -2.04
C ARG A 36 -4.78 -16.47 -0.81
N ALA A 37 -4.47 -15.28 -0.32
CA ALA A 37 -3.58 -14.98 0.78
C ALA A 37 -4.40 -14.97 2.07
N GLY A 38 -3.92 -15.67 3.09
CA GLY A 38 -4.52 -15.62 4.42
C GLY A 38 -4.25 -14.29 5.12
N VAL A 39 -4.80 -14.13 6.32
CA VAL A 39 -4.58 -12.91 7.12
C VAL A 39 -3.10 -12.66 7.39
N PRO A 40 -2.26 -13.65 7.78
CA PRO A 40 -0.84 -13.43 8.01
C PRO A 40 -0.10 -12.88 6.78
N GLU A 41 -0.43 -13.36 5.59
CA GLU A 41 0.16 -12.91 4.34
C GLU A 41 -0.27 -11.48 4.01
N THR A 42 -1.54 -11.14 4.21
CA THR A 42 -2.02 -9.76 4.01
C THR A 42 -1.36 -8.77 4.98
N ILE A 43 -1.11 -9.18 6.24
CA ILE A 43 -0.35 -8.40 7.21
C ILE A 43 1.07 -8.18 6.72
N LEU A 44 1.76 -9.23 6.27
CA LEU A 44 3.12 -9.15 5.76
C LEU A 44 3.23 -8.23 4.53
N TYR A 45 2.31 -8.35 3.57
CA TYR A 45 2.34 -7.48 2.39
C TYR A 45 2.06 -6.03 2.76
N SER A 46 1.09 -5.78 3.63
CA SER A 46 0.73 -4.44 4.09
C SER A 46 1.88 -3.78 4.86
N SER A 47 2.55 -4.52 5.75
CA SER A 47 3.71 -4.00 6.50
C SER A 47 4.94 -3.80 5.62
N SER A 48 5.24 -4.73 4.72
CA SER A 48 6.31 -4.60 3.73
C SER A 48 6.10 -3.39 2.81
N TRP A 49 4.86 -3.14 2.38
CA TRP A 49 4.49 -1.96 1.61
C TRP A 49 4.73 -0.69 2.43
N ALA A 50 4.23 -0.64 3.67
CA ALA A 50 4.39 0.52 4.55
C ALA A 50 5.86 0.83 4.86
N LEU A 51 6.70 -0.20 5.02
CA LEU A 51 8.15 -0.04 5.19
C LEU A 51 8.81 0.54 3.95
N GLY A 52 8.50 0.02 2.76
CA GLY A 52 9.01 0.56 1.49
C GLY A 52 8.62 2.03 1.30
N HIS A 53 7.34 2.34 1.46
CA HIS A 53 6.80 3.70 1.38
C HIS A 53 7.47 4.63 2.38
N GLY A 54 7.45 4.25 3.66
CA GLY A 54 8.05 5.02 4.73
C GLY A 54 9.56 5.24 4.58
N SER A 55 10.30 4.26 4.04
CA SER A 55 11.74 4.40 3.80
C SER A 55 12.07 5.50 2.78
N VAL A 56 11.29 5.59 1.71
CA VAL A 56 11.46 6.63 0.69
C VAL A 56 11.06 7.98 1.24
N LEU A 57 9.98 8.08 2.01
CA LEU A 57 9.60 9.32 2.68
C LEU A 57 10.69 9.80 3.64
N PHE A 58 11.23 8.89 4.46
CA PHE A 58 12.31 9.21 5.39
C PHE A 58 13.57 9.70 4.67
N ALA A 59 14.02 8.96 3.66
CA ALA A 59 15.21 9.31 2.90
C ALA A 59 15.05 10.62 2.11
N SER A 60 13.93 10.79 1.41
CA SER A 60 13.65 12.00 0.62
C SER A 60 13.46 13.22 1.52
N SER A 61 12.75 13.10 2.65
CA SER A 61 12.60 14.20 3.63
C SER A 61 13.95 14.62 4.21
N LEU A 62 14.79 13.66 4.62
CA LEU A 62 16.11 13.96 5.15
C LEU A 62 16.99 14.68 4.11
N LEU A 63 16.96 14.20 2.87
CA LEU A 63 17.73 14.77 1.76
C LEU A 63 17.27 16.19 1.41
N LEU A 64 15.96 16.41 1.25
CA LEU A 64 15.40 17.71 0.90
C LEU A 64 15.60 18.74 2.00
N THR A 65 15.48 18.31 3.27
CA THR A 65 15.77 19.16 4.43
C THR A 65 17.24 19.55 4.48
N ALA A 66 18.15 18.61 4.25
CA ALA A 66 19.60 18.87 4.27
C ALA A 66 20.06 19.78 3.12
N LEU A 67 19.43 19.67 1.95
CA LEU A 67 19.74 20.49 0.77
C LEU A 67 18.96 21.81 0.71
N GLY A 68 17.94 21.99 1.57
CA GLY A 68 17.04 23.14 1.54
C GLY A 68 16.22 23.24 0.24
N TRP A 69 15.98 22.12 -0.43
CA TRP A 69 15.30 22.09 -1.73
C TRP A 69 13.80 21.85 -1.57
N SER A 70 13.02 22.58 -2.35
CA SER A 70 11.61 22.26 -2.60
C SER A 70 11.49 21.34 -3.81
N ILE A 71 10.52 20.44 -3.79
CA ILE A 71 10.22 19.60 -4.95
C ILE A 71 9.44 20.43 -5.97
N PRO A 72 9.90 20.51 -7.23
CA PRO A 72 9.12 21.14 -8.30
C PRO A 72 7.81 20.39 -8.52
N GLU A 73 6.73 21.13 -8.72
CA GLU A 73 5.39 20.58 -8.99
C GLU A 73 5.40 19.56 -10.15
N SER A 74 6.18 19.80 -11.20
CA SER A 74 6.32 18.87 -12.33
C SER A 74 6.86 17.48 -11.95
N VAL A 75 7.78 17.42 -10.99
CA VAL A 75 8.33 16.14 -10.50
C VAL A 75 7.26 15.39 -9.71
N GLN A 76 6.46 16.11 -8.93
CA GLN A 76 5.36 15.52 -8.17
C GLN A 76 4.28 14.96 -9.11
N LEU A 77 3.83 15.74 -10.12
CA LEU A 77 2.87 15.26 -11.11
C LEU A 77 3.38 14.03 -11.86
N LEU A 78 4.66 14.01 -12.24
CA LEU A 78 5.26 12.86 -12.91
C LEU A 78 5.30 11.62 -12.00
N ALA A 79 5.57 11.81 -10.71
CA ALA A 79 5.57 10.72 -9.75
C ALA A 79 4.14 10.18 -9.52
N GLU A 80 3.15 11.06 -9.32
CA GLU A 80 1.72 10.70 -9.24
C GLU A 80 1.27 9.92 -10.48
N ALA A 81 1.66 10.38 -11.68
CA ALA A 81 1.39 9.67 -12.92
C ALA A 81 2.06 8.29 -12.97
N GLY A 82 3.30 8.18 -12.48
CA GLY A 82 4.00 6.91 -12.35
C GLY A 82 3.24 5.90 -11.49
N VAL A 83 2.62 6.34 -10.39
CA VAL A 83 1.70 5.51 -9.60
C VAL A 83 0.44 5.17 -10.38
N GLY A 84 -0.12 6.10 -11.15
CA GLY A 84 -1.24 5.81 -12.06
C GLY A 84 -0.93 4.65 -13.02
N VAL A 85 0.24 4.70 -13.69
CA VAL A 85 0.72 3.61 -14.56
C VAL A 85 0.91 2.32 -13.76
N LEU A 86 1.53 2.39 -12.59
CA LEU A 86 1.74 1.23 -11.72
C LEU A 86 0.44 0.52 -11.37
N LEU A 87 -0.61 1.26 -10.99
CA LEU A 87 -1.92 0.72 -10.67
C LEU A 87 -2.58 0.04 -11.88
N ILE A 88 -2.52 0.67 -13.06
CA ILE A 88 -3.04 0.07 -14.31
C ILE A 88 -2.32 -1.25 -14.59
N LEU A 89 -0.98 -1.24 -14.55
CA LEU A 89 -0.18 -2.44 -14.79
C LEU A 89 -0.56 -3.54 -13.79
N MET A 90 -0.59 -3.23 -12.50
CA MET A 90 -0.92 -4.20 -11.45
C MET A 90 -2.33 -4.80 -11.64
N GLY A 91 -3.34 -3.98 -11.95
CA GLY A 91 -4.70 -4.44 -12.23
C GLY A 91 -4.77 -5.35 -13.47
N VAL A 92 -4.13 -4.95 -14.58
CA VAL A 92 -4.06 -5.76 -15.81
C VAL A 92 -3.35 -7.09 -15.55
N PHE A 93 -2.21 -7.08 -14.87
CA PHE A 93 -1.49 -8.30 -14.51
C PHE A 93 -2.32 -9.23 -13.63
N CYS A 94 -3.15 -8.68 -12.74
CA CYS A 94 -4.06 -9.46 -11.90
C CYS A 94 -5.11 -10.19 -12.76
N ILE A 95 -5.76 -9.49 -13.68
CA ILE A 95 -6.75 -10.06 -14.60
C ILE A 95 -6.13 -11.16 -15.48
N LEU A 96 -4.96 -10.88 -16.08
CA LEU A 96 -4.25 -11.86 -16.92
C LEU A 96 -3.88 -13.13 -16.14
N ARG A 97 -3.51 -12.98 -14.87
CA ARG A 97 -3.22 -14.10 -13.99
C ARG A 97 -4.47 -14.94 -13.70
N PHE A 98 -5.62 -14.32 -13.42
CA PHE A 98 -6.86 -15.05 -13.14
C PHE A 98 -7.29 -15.91 -14.32
N ARG A 99 -7.13 -15.40 -15.56
CA ARG A 99 -7.39 -16.17 -16.78
C ARG A 99 -6.51 -17.40 -16.92
N LYS A 100 -5.25 -17.34 -16.45
CA LYS A 100 -4.35 -18.51 -16.43
C LYS A 100 -4.71 -19.51 -15.32
N GLU A 101 -5.11 -19.01 -14.15
CA GLU A 101 -5.56 -19.84 -13.03
C GLU A 101 -6.86 -20.61 -13.38
N SER A 102 -7.79 -20.02 -14.13
CA SER A 102 -9.02 -20.72 -14.56
C SER A 102 -8.77 -21.83 -15.59
N ILE A 103 -7.68 -21.75 -16.35
CA ILE A 103 -7.28 -22.79 -17.31
C ILE A 103 -6.60 -23.97 -16.59
N SER A 104 -6.05 -23.75 -15.39
CA SER A 104 -5.51 -24.77 -14.49
C SER A 104 -6.57 -25.27 -13.49
N LEU A 105 -7.80 -25.49 -13.93
CA LEU A 105 -8.83 -26.20 -13.14
C LEU A 105 -8.40 -27.66 -12.97
N HIS A 106 -7.72 -27.95 -11.86
CA HIS A 106 -7.50 -29.32 -11.42
C HIS A 106 -8.86 -29.93 -11.04
N GLN A 107 -9.32 -30.90 -11.85
CA GLN A 107 -10.30 -31.88 -11.42
C GLN A 107 -9.75 -32.63 -10.21
N HIS A 108 -10.42 -32.52 -9.06
CA HIS A 108 -10.26 -33.50 -7.98
C HIS A 108 -11.59 -34.21 -7.77
N ARG A 109 -11.64 -35.49 -8.20
CA ARG A 109 -12.61 -36.46 -7.74
C ARG A 109 -11.85 -37.58 -7.06
N HIS A 110 -11.95 -37.68 -5.73
CA HIS A 110 -11.44 -38.83 -4.99
C HIS A 110 -12.45 -39.27 -3.92
N GLY A 111 -13.29 -40.24 -4.28
CA GLY A 111 -14.01 -41.11 -3.34
C GLY A 111 -14.64 -40.42 -2.11
N ASN A 112 -14.41 -41.01 -0.92
CA ASN A 112 -15.11 -40.68 0.34
C ASN A 112 -14.19 -40.13 1.46
N ILE A 113 -13.01 -39.59 1.13
CA ILE A 113 -12.10 -39.01 2.14
C ILE A 113 -11.58 -37.66 1.64
N VAL A 114 -11.97 -36.60 2.34
CA VAL A 114 -11.50 -35.23 2.10
C VAL A 114 -10.27 -35.00 2.97
N HIS A 115 -9.10 -34.84 2.34
CA HIS A 115 -7.89 -34.39 3.02
C HIS A 115 -7.58 -32.96 2.61
N THR A 116 -7.53 -32.05 3.57
CA THR A 116 -7.08 -30.66 3.39
C THR A 116 -5.59 -30.61 3.69
N HIS A 117 -4.75 -30.38 2.67
CA HIS A 117 -3.35 -30.06 2.92
C HIS A 117 -3.23 -28.64 3.51
N TRP A 118 -2.58 -28.52 4.67
CA TRP A 118 -1.95 -27.27 5.08
C TRP A 118 -0.64 -27.13 4.32
N GLN A 119 -0.67 -26.44 3.18
CA GLN A 119 0.57 -26.04 2.52
C GLN A 119 1.14 -24.90 3.35
N ASN A 120 2.17 -25.20 4.16
CA ASN A 120 3.00 -24.19 4.80
C ASN A 120 3.55 -23.30 3.68
N ALA A 121 2.95 -22.12 3.46
CA ALA A 121 3.42 -21.18 2.48
C ALA A 121 4.82 -20.76 2.94
N LYS A 122 5.87 -21.39 2.41
CA LYS A 122 7.21 -20.85 2.49
C LYS A 122 7.09 -19.41 1.99
N HIS A 123 7.28 -18.46 2.90
CA HIS A 123 7.18 -17.04 2.60
C HIS A 123 8.15 -16.75 1.45
N ASN A 124 7.63 -16.66 0.22
CA ASN A 124 8.44 -16.35 -0.94
C ASN A 124 8.92 -14.91 -0.78
N SER A 125 10.20 -14.74 -0.47
CA SER A 125 10.88 -13.44 -0.33
C SER A 125 10.58 -12.52 -1.51
N TYR A 126 10.46 -13.08 -2.71
CA TYR A 126 10.10 -12.38 -3.94
C TYR A 126 8.83 -11.53 -3.83
N GLU A 127 7.79 -12.03 -3.17
CA GLU A 127 6.51 -11.32 -3.04
C GLU A 127 6.59 -10.19 -2.00
N SER A 128 7.41 -10.38 -0.97
CA SER A 128 7.71 -9.31 -0.01
C SER A 128 8.50 -8.18 -0.68
N HIS A 129 9.50 -8.51 -1.51
CA HIS A 129 10.27 -7.52 -2.26
C HIS A 129 9.40 -6.71 -3.22
N ARG A 130 8.44 -7.36 -3.90
CA ARG A 130 7.47 -6.66 -4.74
C ARG A 130 6.64 -5.67 -3.92
N SER A 131 6.17 -6.07 -2.74
CA SER A 131 5.38 -5.18 -1.88
C SER A 131 6.19 -3.96 -1.43
N ILE A 132 7.45 -4.18 -1.00
CA ILE A 132 8.38 -3.10 -0.64
C ILE A 132 8.56 -2.15 -1.82
N PHE A 133 8.84 -2.67 -3.02
CA PHE A 133 9.07 -1.85 -4.21
C PHE A 133 7.84 -1.02 -4.59
N VAL A 134 6.65 -1.61 -4.56
CA VAL A 134 5.40 -0.87 -4.79
C VAL A 134 5.22 0.22 -3.73
N GLY A 135 5.54 -0.07 -2.46
CA GLY A 135 5.58 0.91 -1.39
C GLY A 135 6.53 2.07 -1.69
N MET A 136 7.78 1.76 -2.08
CA MET A 136 8.79 2.77 -2.43
C MET A 136 8.30 3.69 -3.57
N LEU A 137 7.70 3.13 -4.62
CA LEU A 137 7.15 3.92 -5.72
C LEU A 137 6.02 4.86 -5.27
N HIS A 138 5.13 4.38 -4.41
CA HIS A 138 4.10 5.24 -3.82
C HIS A 138 4.71 6.29 -2.88
N GLY A 139 5.79 5.98 -2.18
CA GLY A 139 6.53 6.95 -1.36
C GLY A 139 7.13 8.10 -2.16
N LEU A 140 7.43 7.89 -3.45
CA LEU A 140 7.90 8.96 -4.36
C LEU A 140 6.75 9.81 -4.91
N ALA A 141 5.59 9.20 -5.11
CA ALA A 141 4.45 9.75 -5.83
C ALA A 141 3.34 10.31 -4.94
N GLY A 142 3.36 9.98 -3.66
CA GLY A 142 2.42 10.48 -2.68
C GLY A 142 2.72 11.94 -2.31
N SER A 143 1.67 12.64 -1.92
CA SER A 143 1.66 14.02 -1.46
C SER A 143 2.40 14.22 -0.12
N ALA A 144 3.63 13.72 0.06
CA ALA A 144 4.17 13.38 1.38
C ALA A 144 5.59 13.89 1.72
N PRO A 145 6.42 14.38 0.78
CA PRO A 145 7.34 15.47 1.12
C PRO A 145 6.60 16.71 1.68
N ILE A 146 5.29 16.77 1.41
CA ILE A 146 4.41 17.93 1.56
C ILE A 146 3.92 18.14 3.00
N LEU A 147 3.95 17.13 3.86
CA LEU A 147 3.96 17.36 5.31
C LEU A 147 5.38 17.48 5.87
N ALA A 148 6.38 17.01 5.12
CA ALA A 148 7.73 16.73 5.59
C ALA A 148 8.57 17.95 5.98
N LEU A 149 8.02 19.17 5.99
CA LEU A 149 8.72 20.36 6.49
C LEU A 149 7.87 21.42 7.19
N ILE A 150 6.53 21.27 7.28
CA ILE A 150 5.63 22.36 7.71
C ILE A 150 6.09 23.10 8.99
N PRO A 151 6.78 22.46 9.96
CA PRO A 151 7.30 23.12 11.17
C PRO A 151 8.85 23.22 11.30
N VAL A 152 9.68 22.71 10.38
CA VAL A 152 11.16 22.89 10.47
C VAL A 152 11.55 24.38 10.39
N THR A 153 10.66 25.21 9.84
CA THR A 153 10.87 26.58 9.36
C THR A 153 10.80 27.69 10.42
N GLY A 154 10.55 27.37 11.70
CA GLY A 154 10.42 28.41 12.74
C GLY A 154 11.71 28.80 13.47
N LYS A 155 12.60 27.84 13.79
CA LYS A 155 13.66 28.04 14.82
C LYS A 155 14.99 27.29 14.61
N GLY A 156 15.23 26.66 13.46
CA GLY A 156 16.54 26.07 13.11
C GLY A 156 16.87 24.70 13.72
N ASP A 157 15.96 24.06 14.48
CA ASP A 157 16.12 22.68 14.98
C ASP A 157 15.30 21.69 14.14
N PHE A 158 15.96 20.69 13.56
CA PHE A 158 15.37 19.68 12.69
C PHE A 158 14.82 18.45 13.45
N ARG A 159 15.18 18.29 14.73
CA ARG A 159 14.76 17.13 15.55
C ARG A 159 13.23 16.97 15.64
N PRO A 160 12.41 18.03 15.84
CA PRO A 160 10.97 17.89 15.94
C PRO A 160 10.33 17.34 14.65
N ALA A 161 10.90 17.68 13.49
CA ALA A 161 10.39 17.18 12.22
C ALA A 161 10.75 15.71 11.97
N LEU A 162 11.92 15.26 12.42
CA LEU A 162 12.25 13.84 12.40
C LEU A 162 11.29 13.02 13.28
N VAL A 163 10.99 13.51 14.49
CA VAL A 163 10.02 12.83 15.37
C VAL A 163 8.61 12.84 14.75
N TYR A 164 8.18 13.99 14.20
CA TYR A 164 6.92 14.09 13.48
C TYR A 164 6.83 13.07 12.33
N LEU A 165 7.89 12.95 11.53
CA LEU A 165 7.95 12.03 10.40
C LEU A 165 7.86 10.56 10.86
N LEU A 166 8.56 10.19 11.93
CA LEU A 166 8.46 8.85 12.49
C LEU A 166 7.05 8.53 13.02
N VAL A 167 6.39 9.51 13.65
CA VAL A 167 5.01 9.37 14.14
C VAL A 167 4.00 9.28 12.97
N PHE A 168 4.21 10.05 11.90
CA PHE A 168 3.44 9.94 10.66
C PHE A 168 3.59 8.56 10.03
N MET A 169 4.83 8.05 9.90
CA MET A 169 5.12 6.72 9.39
C MET A 169 4.47 5.61 10.24
N LEU A 170 4.42 5.80 11.56
CA LEU A 170 3.69 4.89 12.45
C LEU A 170 2.18 4.90 12.18
N GLY A 171 1.60 6.09 11.95
CA GLY A 171 0.20 6.22 11.52
C GLY A 171 -0.07 5.46 10.22
N VAL A 172 0.78 5.63 9.21
CA VAL A 172 0.68 4.91 7.93
C VAL A 172 0.74 3.40 8.13
N LEU A 173 1.71 2.93 8.93
CA LEU A 173 1.87 1.50 9.23
C LEU A 173 0.63 0.92 9.92
N LEU A 174 0.12 1.58 10.97
CA LEU A 174 -1.05 1.09 11.72
C LEU A 174 -2.32 1.09 10.87
N SER A 175 -2.54 2.13 10.07
CA SER A 175 -3.69 2.21 9.15
C SER A 175 -3.63 1.08 8.14
N MET A 176 -2.47 0.85 7.51
CA MET A 176 -2.34 -0.18 6.49
C MET A 176 -2.37 -1.60 7.06
N LEU A 177 -1.88 -1.81 8.29
CA LEU A 177 -2.08 -3.07 9.02
C LEU A 177 -3.56 -3.32 9.31
N GLY A 178 -4.29 -2.31 9.80
CA GLY A 178 -5.73 -2.40 10.06
C GLY A 178 -6.53 -2.71 8.79
N PHE A 179 -6.19 -2.04 7.68
CA PHE A 179 -6.73 -2.34 6.37
C PHE A 179 -6.42 -3.77 5.94
N GLY A 180 -5.15 -4.20 6.00
CA GLY A 180 -4.71 -5.54 5.61
C GLY A 180 -5.43 -6.65 6.36
N VAL A 181 -5.55 -6.53 7.69
CA VAL A 181 -6.30 -7.49 8.53
C VAL A 181 -7.77 -7.55 8.13
N SER A 182 -8.40 -6.38 7.99
CA SER A 182 -9.82 -6.28 7.63
C SER A 182 -10.08 -6.88 6.25
N PHE A 183 -9.24 -6.53 5.28
CA PHE A 183 -9.30 -7.04 3.92
C PHE A 183 -9.08 -8.55 3.87
N GLY A 184 -8.03 -9.06 4.52
CA GLY A 184 -7.74 -10.49 4.58
C GLY A 184 -8.86 -11.29 5.24
N TYR A 185 -9.46 -10.77 6.32
CA TYR A 185 -10.61 -11.38 6.97
C TYR A 185 -11.84 -11.44 6.03
N ILE A 186 -12.15 -10.34 5.34
CA ILE A 186 -13.27 -10.27 4.38
C ILE A 186 -13.03 -11.26 3.24
N GLN A 187 -11.83 -11.29 2.66
CA GLN A 187 -11.48 -12.19 1.55
C GLN A 187 -11.58 -13.67 1.96
N ASN A 188 -11.08 -14.04 3.15
CA ASN A 188 -11.20 -15.41 3.66
C ASN A 188 -12.66 -15.80 3.91
N LYS A 189 -13.47 -14.89 4.44
CA LYS A 189 -14.90 -15.14 4.65
C LYS A 189 -15.66 -15.30 3.34
N LEU A 190 -15.34 -14.50 2.32
CA LEU A 190 -15.92 -14.64 0.98
C LEU A 190 -15.53 -15.98 0.36
N LEU A 191 -14.25 -16.36 0.44
CA LEU A 191 -13.75 -17.63 -0.07
C LEU A 191 -14.44 -18.84 0.59
N GLY A 192 -14.67 -18.77 1.90
CA GLY A 192 -15.36 -19.83 2.65
C GLY A 192 -16.88 -19.89 2.42
N ARG A 193 -17.50 -18.80 1.94
CA ARG A 193 -18.95 -18.73 1.70
C ARG A 193 -19.33 -19.10 0.27
N ASP A 194 -18.70 -18.47 -0.73
CA ASP A 194 -18.97 -18.73 -2.14
C ASP A 194 -17.75 -18.38 -3.00
N GLN A 195 -17.23 -19.38 -3.71
CA GLN A 195 -16.10 -19.20 -4.62
C GLN A 195 -16.40 -18.20 -5.74
N ARG A 196 -17.64 -18.13 -6.22
CA ARG A 196 -18.03 -17.17 -7.26
C ARG A 196 -17.97 -15.74 -6.75
N LEU A 197 -18.50 -15.48 -5.55
CA LEU A 197 -18.44 -14.15 -4.95
C LEU A 197 -16.99 -13.70 -4.70
N PHE A 198 -16.14 -14.62 -4.28
CA PHE A 198 -14.70 -14.35 -4.15
C PHE A 198 -14.02 -14.05 -5.50
N GLU A 199 -14.36 -14.77 -6.56
CA GLU A 199 -13.83 -14.45 -7.90
C GLU A 199 -14.34 -13.10 -8.40
N TRP A 200 -15.61 -12.77 -8.19
CA TRP A 200 -16.17 -11.47 -8.52
C TRP A 200 -15.48 -10.33 -7.77
N SER A 201 -15.24 -10.49 -6.46
CA SER A 201 -14.52 -9.47 -5.67
C SER A 201 -13.12 -9.22 -6.22
N ARG A 202 -12.39 -10.29 -6.61
CA ARG A 202 -11.05 -10.18 -7.19
C ARG A 202 -11.05 -9.42 -8.52
N HIS A 203 -12.01 -9.71 -9.40
CA HIS A 203 -12.14 -9.01 -10.67
C HIS A 203 -12.49 -7.54 -10.45
N PHE A 204 -13.44 -7.26 -9.54
CA PHE A 204 -13.82 -5.90 -9.17
C PHE A 204 -12.62 -5.08 -8.68
N ILE A 205 -11.82 -5.62 -7.75
CA ILE A 205 -10.61 -4.95 -7.24
C ILE A 205 -9.63 -4.62 -8.38
N SER A 206 -9.47 -5.54 -9.33
CA SER A 206 -8.53 -5.34 -10.44
C SER A 206 -9.01 -4.27 -11.42
N VAL A 207 -10.31 -4.25 -11.73
CA VAL A 207 -10.91 -3.20 -12.57
C VAL A 207 -10.88 -1.86 -11.85
N ALA A 208 -11.23 -1.82 -10.56
CA ALA A 208 -11.16 -0.60 -9.75
C ALA A 208 -9.74 -0.02 -9.71
N SER A 209 -8.72 -0.86 -9.58
CA SER A 209 -7.32 -0.42 -9.64
C SER A 209 -6.94 0.19 -10.99
N ILE A 210 -7.39 -0.37 -12.11
CA ILE A 210 -7.18 0.20 -13.45
C ILE A 210 -7.88 1.55 -13.56
N THR A 211 -9.13 1.65 -13.09
CA THR A 211 -9.90 2.89 -13.12
C THR A 211 -9.24 3.98 -12.29
N VAL A 212 -8.84 3.68 -11.05
CA VAL A 212 -8.12 4.63 -10.18
C VAL A 212 -6.80 5.06 -10.82
N GLY A 213 -6.03 4.12 -11.39
CA GLY A 213 -4.81 4.47 -12.10
C GLY A 213 -5.06 5.37 -13.33
N GLY A 214 -6.14 5.14 -14.07
CA GLY A 214 -6.58 6.00 -15.16
C GLY A 214 -6.95 7.42 -14.69
N LEU A 215 -7.64 7.53 -13.55
CA LEU A 215 -7.95 8.82 -12.94
C LEU A 215 -6.69 9.59 -12.50
N TRP A 216 -5.67 8.90 -12.01
CA TRP A 216 -4.38 9.55 -11.69
C TRP A 216 -3.70 10.08 -12.95
N LEU A 217 -3.75 9.35 -14.07
CA LEU A 217 -3.19 9.83 -15.34
C LEU A 217 -3.91 11.06 -15.89
N THR A 218 -5.21 11.22 -15.63
CA THR A 218 -5.92 12.44 -16.05
C THR A 218 -5.45 13.71 -15.34
N ARG A 219 -4.72 13.60 -14.22
CA ARG A 219 -4.15 14.78 -13.54
C ARG A 219 -2.96 15.40 -14.27
N LEU A 220 -2.37 14.70 -15.26
CA LEU A 220 -1.31 15.23 -16.13
C LEU A 220 -1.83 16.10 -17.29
N LEU A 221 -3.12 16.01 -17.59
CA LEU A 221 -3.77 16.67 -18.74
C LEU A 221 -4.41 17.99 -18.31
#